data_AF-A0A251VL79-F1
#
_entry.id   AF-A0A251VL79-F1
#
_cell.length_a   1.000
_cell.length_b   1.000
_cell.length_c   1.000
_cell.angle_alpha   90.00
_cell.angle_beta   90.00
_cell.angle_gamma   90.00
#
_symmetry.space_group_name_H-M   'P 1'
#
loop_
_entity.id
_entity.type
_entity.pdbx_description
1 polymer ?
#
loop_
_entity_poly.entity_id
_entity_poly.type
_entity_poly.pdbx_seq_one_letter_code
_entity_poly.pdbx_strand_id
1 'polypeptide(L)'
;MLANAFYGEIVKRFEEKFVLSPRQRAVFECLRAPHAQDFLSVAPIEGLGQHMSAVEYRAILRYRLMIPLFPVDEPCPVCRKACLDSFSEHAIHCKELPGFKYRHDWVRDVLCDVLKRARISAKKEAPENFLTDPLEGRSTLRPADILVFGWEGGNTLV
;
A
#
# COMPACT_ATOMS: atom_id res chain seq x y z
N MET A 1 -0.42 1.33 22.41
CA MET A 1 0.19 2.68 22.53
C MET A 1 -0.90 3.72 22.65
N LEU A 2 -0.71 4.73 23.50
CA LEU A 2 -1.63 5.87 23.72
C LEU A 2 -2.19 6.49 22.42
N ALA A 3 -1.41 6.48 21.33
CA ALA A 3 -1.84 6.97 20.01
C ALA A 3 -3.09 6.25 19.46
N ASN A 4 -3.20 4.92 19.58
CA ASN A 4 -4.37 4.18 19.08
C ASN A 4 -5.62 4.43 19.93
N ALA A 5 -5.44 4.57 21.26
CA ALA A 5 -6.54 4.92 22.17
C ALA A 5 -7.03 6.35 21.91
N PHE A 6 -6.11 7.30 21.71
CA PHE A 6 -6.41 8.68 21.35
C PHE A 6 -7.09 8.77 19.97
N TYR A 7 -6.63 7.99 19.01
CA TYR A 7 -7.25 7.90 17.69
C TYR A 7 -8.69 7.34 17.79
N GLY A 8 -8.90 6.28 18.57
CA GLY A 8 -10.24 5.72 18.80
C GLY A 8 -11.22 6.74 19.41
N GLU A 9 -10.75 7.54 20.38
CA GLU A 9 -11.54 8.62 20.99
C GLU A 9 -11.84 9.75 20.00
N ILE A 10 -10.86 10.13 19.17
CA ILE A 10 -11.08 11.12 18.09
C ILE A 10 -12.14 10.63 17.12
N VAL A 11 -12.03 9.38 16.64
CA VAL A 11 -12.98 8.79 15.69
C VAL A 11 -14.38 8.78 16.29
N LYS A 12 -14.52 8.32 17.54
CA LYS A 12 -15.82 8.30 18.24
C LYS A 12 -16.44 9.71 18.32
N ARG A 13 -15.67 10.71 18.72
CA ARG A 13 -16.15 12.11 18.78
C ARG A 13 -16.48 12.67 17.40
N PHE A 14 -15.78 12.23 16.36
CA PHE A 14 -16.04 12.65 14.99
C PHE A 14 -17.35 12.06 14.49
N GLU A 15 -17.59 10.77 14.73
CA GLU A 15 -18.84 10.08 14.37
C GLU A 15 -20.06 10.63 15.12
N GLU A 16 -19.87 11.05 16.38
CA GLU A 16 -20.93 11.71 17.17
C GLU A 16 -21.28 13.11 16.65
N LYS A 17 -20.32 13.84 16.06
CA LYS A 17 -20.49 15.24 15.62
C LYS A 17 -20.74 15.41 14.13
N PHE A 18 -20.29 14.46 13.31
CA PHE A 18 -20.31 14.57 11.86
C PHE A 18 -20.89 13.31 11.24
N VAL A 19 -21.81 13.51 10.30
CA VAL A 19 -22.29 12.42 9.45
C VAL A 19 -21.21 12.14 8.40
N LEU A 20 -20.47 11.05 8.61
CA LEU A 20 -19.43 10.61 7.66
C LEU A 20 -20.07 10.02 6.40
N SER A 21 -19.57 10.44 5.24
CA SER A 21 -19.83 9.75 3.97
C SER A 21 -19.29 8.31 3.99
N PRO A 22 -19.82 7.40 3.15
CA PRO A 22 -19.30 6.03 3.05
C PRO A 22 -17.79 5.98 2.79
N ARG A 23 -17.29 6.88 1.93
CA ARG A 23 -15.86 7.05 1.64
C ARG A 23 -15.07 7.39 2.89
N GLN A 24 -15.50 8.42 3.64
CA GLN A 24 -14.80 8.84 4.86
C GLN A 24 -14.74 7.70 5.88
N ARG A 25 -15.85 6.99 6.07
CA ARG A 25 -15.89 5.83 6.97
C ARG A 25 -14.90 4.74 6.57
N ALA A 26 -14.82 4.41 5.28
CA ALA A 26 -13.86 3.43 4.77
C ALA A 26 -12.41 3.85 5.05
N VAL A 27 -12.06 5.12 4.81
CA VAL A 27 -10.72 5.65 5.11
C VAL A 27 -10.44 5.57 6.61
N PHE A 28 -11.36 6.03 7.47
CA PHE A 28 -11.18 5.99 8.92
C PHE A 28 -10.93 4.56 9.41
N GLU A 29 -11.70 3.59 8.95
CA GLU A 29 -11.50 2.18 9.31
C GLU A 29 -10.13 1.65 8.84
N CYS A 30 -9.68 1.99 7.63
CA CYS A 30 -8.34 1.64 7.18
C CYS A 30 -7.25 2.25 8.08
N LEU A 31 -7.43 3.48 8.55
CA LEU A 31 -6.47 4.17 9.41
C LEU A 31 -6.39 3.60 10.83
N ARG A 32 -7.42 2.85 11.28
CA ARG A 32 -7.44 2.14 12.57
C ARG A 32 -6.64 0.84 12.56
N ALA A 33 -6.32 0.32 11.38
CA ALA A 33 -5.58 -0.94 11.27
C ALA A 33 -4.22 -0.82 11.99
N PRO A 34 -3.76 -1.90 12.67
CA PRO A 34 -2.43 -1.92 13.26
C PRO A 34 -1.38 -1.51 12.24
N HIS A 35 -0.41 -0.71 12.67
CA HIS A 35 0.70 -0.22 11.85
C HIS A 35 0.33 0.72 10.69
N ALA A 36 -0.96 1.07 10.53
CA ALA A 36 -1.38 1.92 9.43
C ALA A 36 -0.66 3.28 9.40
N GLN A 37 -0.29 3.82 10.56
CA GLN A 37 0.34 5.15 10.70
C GLN A 37 1.85 5.10 10.98
N ASP A 38 2.48 3.92 11.01
CA ASP A 38 3.87 3.79 11.49
C ASP A 38 4.84 4.63 10.64
N PHE A 39 4.52 4.83 9.36
CA PHE A 39 5.28 5.68 8.44
C PHE A 39 5.43 7.15 8.91
N LEU A 40 4.57 7.63 9.81
CA LEU A 40 4.67 8.97 10.40
C LEU A 40 5.75 9.07 11.48
N SER A 41 6.16 7.94 12.06
CA SER A 41 7.05 7.87 13.22
C SER A 41 8.43 7.28 12.92
N VAL A 42 8.58 6.62 11.78
CA VAL A 42 9.86 6.03 11.34
C VAL A 42 10.78 7.09 10.75
N ALA A 43 12.07 7.03 11.10
CA ALA A 43 13.08 7.87 10.47
C ALA A 43 13.43 7.33 9.07
N PRO A 44 13.50 8.17 8.03
CA PRO A 44 13.94 7.74 6.70
C PRO A 44 15.42 7.32 6.73
N ILE A 45 15.76 6.26 6.00
CA ILE A 45 17.13 5.74 5.88
C ILE A 45 17.57 5.81 4.41
N GLU A 46 18.15 6.94 4.03
CA GLU A 46 18.60 7.24 2.67
C GLU A 46 19.59 6.19 2.13
N GLY A 47 20.56 5.77 2.95
CA GLY A 47 21.60 4.81 2.55
C GLY A 47 21.08 3.41 2.19
N LEU A 48 19.83 3.08 2.57
CA LEU A 48 19.16 1.82 2.23
C LEU A 48 18.00 2.02 1.24
N GLY A 49 17.81 3.25 0.74
CA GLY A 49 16.65 3.60 -0.08
C GLY A 49 15.32 3.52 0.67
N GLN A 50 15.32 3.39 2.00
CA GLN A 50 14.11 3.27 2.82
C GLN A 50 13.60 4.65 3.23
N HIS A 51 13.11 5.38 2.25
CA HIS A 51 12.63 6.73 2.39
C HIS A 51 11.43 6.92 1.47
N MET A 52 10.59 7.91 1.79
CA MET A 52 9.61 8.44 0.85
C MET A 52 10.09 9.81 0.40
N SER A 53 9.94 10.11 -0.88
CA SER A 53 10.11 11.47 -1.36
C SER A 53 9.10 12.41 -0.69
N ALA A 54 9.42 13.70 -0.67
CA ALA A 54 8.50 14.71 -0.14
C ALA A 54 7.16 14.74 -0.91
N VAL A 55 7.15 14.35 -2.19
CA VAL A 55 5.94 14.26 -3.01
C VAL A 55 5.07 13.09 -2.55
N GLU A 56 5.64 11.90 -2.39
CA GLU A 56 4.93 10.71 -1.91
C GLU A 56 4.38 10.92 -0.51
N TYR A 57 5.18 11.47 0.39
CA TYR A 57 4.76 11.74 1.77
C TYR A 57 3.55 12.68 1.81
N ARG A 58 3.59 13.81 1.07
CA ARG A 58 2.46 14.74 0.98
C ARG A 58 1.24 14.10 0.34
N ALA A 59 1.42 13.28 -0.69
CA ALA A 59 0.32 12.62 -1.38
C ALA A 59 -0.42 11.64 -0.44
N ILE A 60 0.32 10.77 0.25
CA ILE A 60 -0.23 9.81 1.21
C ILE A 60 -0.92 10.54 2.36
N LEU A 61 -0.30 11.60 2.89
CA LEU A 61 -0.89 12.37 3.99
C LEU A 61 -2.20 13.03 3.57
N ARG A 62 -2.24 13.69 2.41
CA ARG A 62 -3.48 14.30 1.87
C ARG A 62 -4.57 13.27 1.63
N TYR A 63 -4.23 12.14 1.00
CA TYR A 63 -5.19 11.05 0.76
C TYR A 63 -5.83 10.55 2.06
N ARG A 64 -5.00 10.28 3.08
CA ARG A 64 -5.45 9.77 4.39
C ARG A 64 -6.24 10.80 5.19
N LEU A 65 -5.90 12.07 5.07
CA LEU A 65 -6.67 13.18 5.65
C LEU A 65 -7.91 13.55 4.83
N MET A 66 -8.13 12.88 3.69
CA MET A 66 -9.22 13.15 2.77
C MET A 66 -9.20 14.59 2.26
N ILE A 67 -8.00 15.12 2.03
CA ILE A 67 -7.76 16.41 1.39
C ILE A 67 -7.64 16.17 -0.11
N PRO A 68 -8.37 16.92 -0.96
CA PRO A 68 -8.22 16.83 -2.41
C PRO A 68 -6.76 16.99 -2.84
N LEU A 69 -6.29 16.07 -3.68
CA LEU A 69 -4.98 16.11 -4.32
C LEU A 69 -4.97 16.99 -5.55
N PHE A 70 -6.10 17.02 -6.26
CA PHE A 70 -6.32 17.85 -7.45
C PHE A 70 -7.49 18.82 -7.20
N PRO A 71 -7.46 20.01 -7.84
CA PRO A 71 -8.51 21.01 -7.65
C PRO A 71 -9.84 20.63 -8.32
N VAL A 72 -9.78 19.81 -9.37
CA VAL A 72 -10.92 19.35 -10.15
C VAL A 72 -10.73 17.89 -10.55
N ASP A 73 -11.85 17.25 -10.88
CA ASP A 73 -11.87 15.91 -11.46
C ASP A 73 -11.48 16.00 -12.95
N GLU A 74 -10.55 15.14 -13.38
CA GLU A 74 -10.04 15.15 -14.76
C GLU A 74 -9.95 13.72 -15.33
N PRO A 75 -9.90 13.54 -16.66
CA PRO A 75 -9.56 12.24 -17.23
C PRO A 75 -8.19 11.77 -16.72
N CYS A 76 -8.10 10.51 -16.29
CA CYS A 76 -6.83 9.95 -15.83
C CYS A 76 -5.75 10.13 -16.92
N PRO A 77 -4.61 10.77 -16.62
CA PRO A 77 -3.59 11.05 -17.63
C PRO A 77 -2.89 9.78 -18.14
N VAL A 78 -2.98 8.69 -17.36
CA VAL A 78 -2.37 7.39 -17.66
C VAL A 78 -3.27 6.57 -18.56
N CYS A 79 -4.46 6.21 -18.09
CA CYS A 79 -5.34 5.34 -18.85
C CYS A 79 -6.21 6.07 -19.86
N ARG A 80 -6.54 7.34 -19.62
CA ARG A 80 -7.50 8.16 -20.37
C ARG A 80 -8.90 7.55 -20.52
N LYS A 81 -9.19 6.47 -19.78
CA LYS A 81 -10.43 5.68 -19.85
C LYS A 81 -11.40 5.98 -18.70
N ALA A 82 -10.90 6.52 -17.60
CA ALA A 82 -11.66 6.76 -16.38
C ALA A 82 -11.36 8.14 -15.80
N CYS A 83 -12.28 8.63 -14.98
CA CYS A 83 -12.07 9.83 -14.19
C CYS A 83 -11.00 9.58 -13.12
N LEU A 84 -10.02 10.47 -13.05
CA LEU A 84 -9.20 10.69 -11.88
C LEU A 84 -9.90 11.77 -11.05
N ASP A 85 -10.60 11.33 -10.02
CA ASP A 85 -11.26 12.22 -9.09
C ASP A 85 -10.23 13.07 -8.34
N SER A 86 -10.69 14.18 -7.78
CA SER A 86 -9.90 15.12 -7.00
C SER A 86 -9.21 14.48 -5.79
N PHE A 87 -9.69 13.33 -5.29
CA PHE A 87 -9.05 12.55 -4.23
C PHE A 87 -8.09 11.46 -4.70
N SER A 88 -7.91 11.33 -6.01
CA SER A 88 -7.02 10.38 -6.68
C SER A 88 -7.29 8.89 -6.40
N GLU A 89 -8.53 8.50 -6.10
CA GLU A 89 -8.89 7.11 -5.85
C GLU A 89 -8.57 6.22 -7.06
N HIS A 90 -8.83 6.73 -8.26
CA HIS A 90 -8.50 6.01 -9.48
C HIS A 90 -7.00 5.67 -9.59
N ALA A 91 -6.11 6.56 -9.13
CA ALA A 91 -4.67 6.30 -9.19
C ALA A 91 -4.26 5.06 -8.35
N ILE A 92 -5.03 4.73 -7.30
CA ILE A 92 -4.78 3.58 -6.42
C ILE A 92 -5.19 2.27 -7.08
N HIS A 93 -5.94 2.27 -8.19
CA HIS A 93 -6.31 1.03 -8.87
C HIS A 93 -6.27 1.13 -10.40
N CYS A 94 -5.63 2.16 -10.95
CA CYS A 94 -5.48 2.31 -12.39
C CYS A 94 -4.71 1.11 -12.95
N LYS A 95 -5.29 0.45 -13.95
CA LYS A 95 -4.73 -0.76 -14.57
C LYS A 95 -3.57 -0.48 -15.53
N GLU A 96 -3.58 0.71 -16.14
CA GLU A 96 -2.57 1.15 -17.12
C GLU A 96 -1.34 1.78 -16.44
N LEU A 97 -1.43 2.11 -15.15
CA LEU A 97 -0.23 2.30 -14.37
C LEU A 97 0.55 0.98 -14.36
N PRO A 98 1.88 1.00 -14.17
CA PRO A 98 2.66 -0.21 -13.83
C PRO A 98 2.10 -0.99 -12.61
N GLY A 99 1.08 -0.45 -11.95
CA GLY A 99 0.66 -0.66 -10.58
C GLY A 99 0.27 -2.07 -10.20
N PHE A 100 -0.28 -2.93 -11.06
CA PHE A 100 -0.60 -4.29 -10.57
C PHE A 100 0.68 -5.09 -10.29
N LYS A 101 1.52 -5.28 -11.31
CA LYS A 101 2.81 -5.97 -11.15
C LYS A 101 3.76 -5.16 -10.27
N TYR A 102 3.87 -3.85 -10.47
CA TYR A 102 4.78 -3.00 -9.68
C TYR A 102 4.47 -3.03 -8.18
N ARG A 103 3.20 -2.86 -7.78
CA ARG A 103 2.85 -2.86 -6.35
C ARG A 103 3.06 -4.24 -5.74
N HIS A 104 2.75 -5.29 -6.48
CA HIS A 104 3.00 -6.66 -6.07
C HIS A 104 4.49 -6.93 -5.87
N ASP A 105 5.29 -6.60 -6.89
CA ASP A 105 6.75 -6.72 -6.88
C ASP A 105 7.36 -5.89 -5.75
N TRP A 106 6.80 -4.71 -5.46
CA TRP A 106 7.25 -3.87 -4.35
C TRP A 106 6.99 -4.52 -2.99
N VAL A 107 5.79 -5.09 -2.76
CA VAL A 107 5.48 -5.84 -1.54
C VAL A 107 6.42 -7.05 -1.38
N ARG A 108 6.61 -7.82 -2.45
CA ARG A 108 7.57 -8.94 -2.49
C ARG A 108 8.98 -8.49 -2.12
N ASP A 109 9.44 -7.37 -2.67
CA ASP A 109 10.80 -6.89 -2.49
C ASP A 109 11.03 -6.40 -1.06
N VAL A 110 10.03 -5.74 -0.45
CA VAL A 110 10.02 -5.39 0.98
C VAL A 110 10.09 -6.64 1.86
N LEU A 111 9.29 -7.67 1.57
CA LEU A 111 9.34 -8.94 2.31
C LEU A 111 10.71 -9.61 2.20
N CYS A 112 11.30 -9.62 1.01
CA CYS A 112 12.66 -10.12 0.78
C CYS A 112 13.71 -9.37 1.61
N ASP A 113 13.61 -8.03 1.71
CA ASP A 113 14.50 -7.22 2.55
C ASP A 113 14.33 -7.55 4.04
N VAL A 114 13.09 -7.69 4.52
CA VAL A 114 12.80 -8.10 5.90
C VAL A 114 13.42 -9.47 6.23
N LEU A 115 13.23 -10.48 5.36
CA LEU A 115 13.80 -11.81 5.54
C LEU A 115 15.33 -11.79 5.60
N LYS A 116 15.97 -11.02 4.70
CA LYS A 116 17.42 -10.83 4.70
C LYS A 116 17.93 -10.22 6.01
N ARG A 117 17.24 -9.20 6.54
CA ARG A 117 17.58 -8.55 7.82
C ARG A 117 17.40 -9.49 9.01
N ALA A 118 16.39 -10.34 8.96
CA ALA A 118 16.15 -11.39 9.94
C ALA A 118 17.13 -12.57 9.81
N ARG A 119 18.05 -12.55 8.83
CA ARG A 119 18.96 -13.66 8.48
C ARG A 119 18.23 -14.95 8.15
N ILE A 120 17.01 -14.84 7.63
CA ILE A 120 16.23 -15.97 7.15
C ILE A 120 16.61 -16.21 5.69
N SER A 121 17.01 -17.44 5.38
CA SER A 121 17.39 -17.83 4.02
C SER A 121 16.14 -17.86 3.13
N ALA A 122 16.16 -17.07 2.05
CA ALA A 122 15.07 -17.01 1.10
C ALA A 122 15.56 -16.76 -0.33
N LYS A 123 14.83 -17.26 -1.32
CA LYS A 123 15.08 -17.06 -2.75
C LYS A 123 13.89 -16.36 -3.39
N LYS A 124 14.14 -15.20 -3.99
CA LYS A 124 13.18 -14.47 -4.81
C LYS A 124 13.02 -15.18 -6.17
N GLU A 125 11.79 -15.22 -6.68
CA GLU A 125 11.49 -15.72 -8.02
C GLU A 125 12.25 -14.93 -9.10
N ALA A 126 12.62 -15.59 -10.20
CA ALA A 126 13.22 -14.92 -11.34
C ALA A 126 12.26 -13.85 -11.89
N PRO A 127 12.77 -12.75 -12.47
CA PRO A 127 11.93 -11.67 -13.00
C PRO A 127 11.23 -12.10 -14.30
N GLU A 128 10.27 -13.01 -14.17
CA GLU A 128 9.42 -13.50 -15.23
C GLU A 128 8.05 -12.79 -15.17
N ASN A 129 7.44 -12.54 -16.32
CA ASN A 129 6.17 -11.81 -16.42
C ASN A 129 4.94 -12.73 -16.25
N PHE A 130 4.89 -13.49 -15.15
CA PHE A 130 3.77 -14.38 -14.86
C PHE A 130 2.48 -13.65 -14.42
N LEU A 131 2.62 -12.44 -13.87
CA LEU A 131 1.48 -11.58 -13.50
C LEU A 131 0.95 -10.81 -14.70
N THR A 132 -0.18 -11.26 -15.22
CA THR A 132 -0.98 -10.53 -16.21
C THR A 132 -2.36 -10.25 -15.63
N ASP A 133 -3.07 -9.23 -16.12
CA ASP A 133 -4.46 -8.97 -15.69
C ASP A 133 -5.28 -10.26 -15.88
N PRO A 134 -5.99 -10.76 -14.84
CA PRO A 134 -6.85 -11.94 -14.96
C PRO A 134 -7.86 -11.86 -16.12
N LEU A 135 -8.29 -10.66 -16.51
CA LEU A 135 -9.18 -10.43 -17.64
C LEU A 135 -8.48 -10.56 -19.00
N GLU A 136 -7.16 -10.42 -19.05
CA GLU A 136 -6.39 -10.60 -20.29
C GLU A 136 -6.07 -12.08 -20.58
N GLY A 137 -6.29 -12.98 -19.62
CA GLY A 137 -6.20 -14.44 -19.83
C GLY A 137 -4.83 -14.96 -20.28
N ARG A 138 -3.76 -14.17 -20.15
CA ARG A 138 -2.45 -14.43 -20.78
C ARG A 138 -1.58 -15.44 -20.03
N SER A 139 -1.81 -15.69 -18.73
CA SER A 139 -1.01 -16.63 -17.94
C SER A 139 -1.89 -17.46 -16.99
N THR A 140 -1.76 -18.79 -17.04
CA THR A 140 -2.33 -19.73 -16.07
C THR A 140 -1.38 -20.02 -14.91
N LEU A 141 -0.13 -19.54 -14.99
CA LEU A 141 0.90 -19.74 -13.99
C LEU A 141 0.76 -18.72 -12.87
N ARG A 142 0.78 -19.20 -11.63
CA ARG A 142 0.79 -18.36 -10.43
C ARG A 142 2.24 -18.06 -10.06
N PRO A 143 2.60 -16.79 -9.76
CA PRO A 143 3.92 -16.47 -9.23
C PRO A 143 4.14 -17.20 -7.91
N ALA A 144 5.38 -17.62 -7.67
CA ALA A 144 5.83 -18.15 -6.39
C ALA A 144 6.42 -17.07 -5.48
N ASP A 145 6.84 -15.93 -6.06
CA ASP A 145 7.39 -14.73 -5.40
C ASP A 145 8.64 -14.92 -4.56
N ILE A 146 8.52 -15.64 -3.43
CA ILE A 146 9.57 -15.86 -2.44
C ILE A 146 9.47 -17.29 -1.92
N LEU A 147 10.54 -18.06 -2.09
CA LEU A 147 10.76 -19.31 -1.38
C LEU A 147 11.53 -19.03 -0.09
N VAL A 148 10.97 -19.37 1.06
CA VAL A 148 11.66 -19.33 2.36
C VAL A 148 12.17 -20.74 2.68
N PHE A 149 13.49 -20.90 2.90
CA PHE A 149 14.08 -22.19 3.20
C PHE A 149 13.92 -22.55 4.68
N GLY A 150 13.67 -23.83 4.97
CA GLY A 150 13.55 -24.31 6.35
C GLY A 150 12.41 -23.61 7.08
N TRP A 151 11.19 -23.65 6.54
CA TRP A 151 10.02 -22.99 7.13
C TRP A 151 8.84 -23.96 7.18
N GLU A 152 8.27 -24.18 8.36
CA GLU A 152 7.11 -25.05 8.58
C GLU A 152 6.18 -24.43 9.63
N GLY A 153 4.87 -24.46 9.37
CA GLY A 153 3.87 -24.02 10.34
C GLY A 153 3.97 -22.55 10.78
N GLY A 154 4.61 -21.68 10.00
CA GLY A 154 4.83 -20.28 10.38
C GLY A 154 6.08 -20.05 11.23
N ASN A 155 6.95 -21.05 11.35
CA ASN A 155 8.21 -20.95 12.09
C ASN A 155 9.38 -21.41 11.24
N THR A 156 10.57 -20.88 11.55
CA THR A 156 11.82 -21.41 11.01
C THR A 156 12.06 -22.80 11.60
N LEU A 157 12.29 -23.77 10.73
CA LEU A 157 12.89 -25.06 11.04
C LEU A 157 14.34 -24.79 11.41
N VAL A 158 14.59 -24.60 12.71
CA VAL A 158 15.95 -24.50 13.27
C VAL A 158 16.65 -25.85 13.14
#